data_AF-A0A524EK44-F1
#
_entry.id   AF-A0A524EK44-F1
#
_cell.length_a   1.000
_cell.length_b   1.000
_cell.length_c   1.000
_cell.angle_alpha   90.00
_cell.angle_beta   90.00
_cell.angle_gamma   90.00
#
_symmetry.space_group_name_H-M   'P 1'
#
loop_
_entity.id
_entity.type
_entity.pdbx_description
1 polymer ?
#
loop_
_entity_poly.entity_id
_entity_poly.type
_entity_poly.pdbx_seq_one_letter_code
_entity_poly.pdbx_strand_id
1 'polypeptide(L)'
;MDISDGQNLMREIYLERDNTRGVNGTLIRTFQELAELSEAVSKNQTMKDIQDELADVFAWLLSLANLLKIDMTRAFLMKYGKGCPKCFQTPCACK
;
A
#
# COMPACT_ATOMS: atom_id res chain seq x y z
N MET A 1 -14.79 2.30 -5.04
CA MET A 1 -14.01 1.27 -4.32
C MET A 1 -13.42 1.89 -3.08
N ASP A 2 -13.51 1.22 -1.96
CA ASP A 2 -12.78 1.54 -0.74
C ASP A 2 -11.50 0.67 -0.59
N ILE A 3 -10.81 0.78 0.55
CA ILE A 3 -9.59 -0.01 0.82
C ILE A 3 -9.90 -1.52 0.85
N SER A 4 -11.07 -1.91 1.33
CA SER A 4 -11.47 -3.32 1.42
C SER A 4 -11.76 -3.90 0.04
N ASP A 5 -12.41 -3.12 -0.83
CA ASP A 5 -12.64 -3.48 -2.23
C ASP A 5 -11.30 -3.69 -2.95
N GLY A 6 -10.36 -2.75 -2.78
CA GLY A 6 -9.02 -2.86 -3.36
C GLY A 6 -8.28 -4.11 -2.84
N GLN A 7 -8.34 -4.36 -1.53
CA GLN A 7 -7.68 -5.51 -0.92
C GLN A 7 -8.25 -6.85 -1.42
N ASN A 8 -9.57 -6.94 -1.57
CA ASN A 8 -10.25 -8.11 -2.11
C ASN A 8 -9.93 -8.30 -3.60
N LEU A 9 -9.88 -7.22 -4.39
CA LEU A 9 -9.48 -7.29 -5.78
C LEU A 9 -8.06 -7.87 -5.93
N MET A 10 -7.09 -7.38 -5.15
CA MET A 10 -5.73 -7.94 -5.18
C MET A 10 -5.70 -9.40 -4.74
N ARG A 11 -6.57 -9.79 -3.80
CA ARG A 11 -6.72 -11.19 -3.39
C ARG A 11 -7.22 -12.05 -4.55
N GLU A 12 -8.26 -11.61 -5.25
CA GLU A 12 -8.85 -12.35 -6.37
C GLU A 12 -7.87 -12.52 -7.53
N ILE A 13 -7.06 -11.50 -7.82
CA ILE A 13 -6.14 -11.54 -8.96
C ILE A 13 -4.84 -12.30 -8.62
N TYR A 14 -4.25 -12.08 -7.44
CA TYR A 14 -2.86 -12.45 -7.19
C TYR A 14 -2.62 -13.46 -6.06
N LEU A 15 -3.63 -13.79 -5.21
CA LEU A 15 -3.39 -14.54 -3.97
C LEU A 15 -2.67 -15.88 -4.19
N GLU A 16 -3.00 -16.63 -5.23
CA GLU A 16 -2.35 -17.92 -5.51
C GLU A 16 -0.85 -17.75 -5.83
N ARG A 17 -0.52 -16.79 -6.70
CA ARG A 17 0.86 -16.45 -7.05
C ARG A 17 1.62 -15.90 -5.84
N ASP A 18 0.95 -15.09 -5.04
CA ASP A 18 1.51 -14.49 -3.84
C ASP A 18 1.83 -15.54 -2.78
N ASN A 19 0.97 -16.55 -2.61
CA ASN A 19 1.23 -17.68 -1.71
C ASN A 19 2.45 -18.47 -2.16
N THR A 20 2.58 -18.74 -3.46
CA THR A 20 3.74 -19.44 -4.02
C THR A 20 5.04 -18.68 -3.80
N ARG A 21 5.02 -17.35 -3.96
CA ARG A 21 6.17 -16.46 -3.78
C ARG A 21 6.50 -16.18 -2.31
N GLY A 22 5.51 -16.29 -1.43
CA GLY A 22 5.61 -16.09 0.01
C GLY A 22 5.75 -14.63 0.43
N VAL A 23 5.71 -14.43 1.75
CA VAL A 23 5.75 -13.10 2.38
C VAL A 23 7.03 -12.34 2.03
N ASN A 24 8.20 -12.99 2.13
CA ASN A 24 9.48 -12.32 1.85
C ASN A 24 9.60 -11.88 0.39
N GLY A 25 9.20 -12.73 -0.56
CA GLY A 25 9.18 -12.36 -1.98
C GLY A 25 8.17 -11.25 -2.28
N THR A 26 7.07 -11.19 -1.52
CA THR A 26 6.07 -10.11 -1.60
C THR A 26 6.53 -8.80 -1.03
N LEU A 27 7.25 -8.85 0.09
CA LEU A 27 7.91 -7.68 0.64
C LEU A 27 8.96 -7.14 -0.34
N ILE A 28 9.76 -8.00 -0.97
CA ILE A 28 10.75 -7.58 -1.99
C ILE A 28 10.08 -6.90 -3.19
N ARG A 29 8.99 -7.47 -3.74
CA ARG A 29 8.23 -6.79 -4.81
C ARG A 29 7.73 -5.43 -4.36
N THR A 30 7.16 -5.32 -3.16
CA THR A 30 6.69 -4.05 -2.61
C THR A 30 7.81 -3.00 -2.55
N PHE A 31 9.03 -3.40 -2.19
CA PHE A 31 10.20 -2.50 -2.21
C PHE A 31 10.64 -2.12 -3.62
N GLN A 32 10.48 -2.99 -4.61
CA GLN A 32 10.81 -2.70 -5.99
C GLN A 32 9.89 -1.63 -6.57
N GLU A 33 8.57 -1.75 -6.38
CA GLU A 33 7.63 -0.69 -6.80
C GLU A 33 7.90 0.64 -6.08
N LEU A 34 8.28 0.58 -4.80
CA LEU A 34 8.63 1.78 -4.06
C LEU A 34 9.89 2.46 -4.63
N ALA A 35 10.83 1.67 -5.17
CA ALA A 35 12.00 2.19 -5.86
C ALA A 35 11.64 2.80 -7.22
N GLU A 36 10.72 2.18 -7.96
CA GLU A 36 10.19 2.69 -9.24
C GLU A 36 9.45 4.02 -9.02
N LEU A 37 8.58 4.11 -8.02
CA LEU A 37 7.97 5.36 -7.58
C LEU A 37 9.01 6.43 -7.21
N SER A 38 10.04 6.05 -6.45
CA SER A 38 11.11 6.98 -6.06
C SER A 38 11.87 7.52 -7.27
N GLU A 39 12.10 6.68 -8.28
CA GLU A 39 12.73 7.07 -9.53
C GLU A 39 11.83 8.02 -10.32
N ALA A 40 10.54 7.70 -10.46
CA ALA A 40 9.56 8.51 -11.18
C ALA A 40 9.49 9.93 -10.62
N VAL A 41 9.43 10.07 -9.30
CA VAL A 41 9.43 11.36 -8.61
C VAL A 41 10.77 12.08 -8.79
N SER A 42 11.89 11.39 -8.55
CA SER A 42 13.23 12.02 -8.58
C SER A 42 13.64 12.50 -9.97
N LYS A 43 13.19 11.80 -11.02
CA LYS A 43 13.49 12.14 -12.42
C LYS A 43 12.45 13.08 -13.04
N ASN A 44 11.49 13.59 -12.27
CA ASN A 44 10.38 14.42 -12.76
C ASN A 44 9.69 13.78 -13.98
N GLN A 45 9.40 12.48 -13.89
CA GLN A 45 8.59 11.79 -14.89
C GLN A 45 7.18 12.38 -14.94
N THR A 46 6.37 11.91 -15.89
CA THR A 46 5.05 12.50 -16.07
C THR A 46 4.16 12.22 -14.85
N MET A 47 3.18 13.08 -14.61
CA MET A 47 2.20 12.86 -13.54
C MET A 47 1.47 11.53 -13.68
N LYS A 48 1.33 11.02 -14.92
CA LYS A 48 0.75 9.71 -15.19
C LYS A 48 1.66 8.60 -14.66
N ASP A 49 2.96 8.65 -14.98
CA ASP A 49 3.91 7.64 -14.52
C ASP A 49 3.92 7.58 -12.99
N ILE A 50 4.01 8.74 -12.31
CA ILE A 50 3.96 8.81 -10.84
C ILE A 50 2.65 8.23 -10.27
N GLN A 51 1.52 8.48 -10.95
CA GLN A 51 0.22 7.94 -10.54
C GLN A 51 0.18 6.42 -10.67
N ASP A 52 0.71 5.87 -11.76
CA ASP A 52 0.76 4.43 -12.01
C ASP A 52 1.63 3.74 -10.93
N GLU A 53 2.82 4.28 -10.65
CA GLU A 53 3.71 3.75 -9.61
C GLU A 53 3.12 3.84 -8.18
N LEU A 54 2.37 4.92 -7.87
CA LEU A 54 1.65 5.02 -6.61
C LEU A 54 0.59 3.92 -6.47
N ALA A 55 -0.09 3.59 -7.57
CA ALA A 55 -1.09 2.53 -7.60
C ALA A 55 -0.42 1.16 -7.41
N ASP A 56 0.73 0.92 -8.04
CA ASP A 56 1.47 -0.33 -7.92
C ASP A 56 2.02 -0.56 -6.51
N VAL A 57 2.60 0.46 -5.88
CA VAL A 57 3.01 0.40 -4.47
C VAL A 57 1.83 0.02 -3.57
N PHE A 58 0.67 0.63 -3.80
CA PHE A 58 -0.53 0.33 -3.01
C PHE A 58 -1.04 -1.09 -3.28
N ALA A 59 -1.08 -1.54 -4.53
CA ALA A 59 -1.50 -2.88 -4.92
C ALA A 59 -0.63 -3.96 -4.24
N TRP A 60 0.69 -3.82 -4.29
CA TRP A 60 1.60 -4.77 -3.66
C TRP A 60 1.54 -4.75 -2.14
N LEU A 61 1.29 -3.59 -1.53
CA LEU A 61 1.04 -3.49 -0.08
C LEU A 61 -0.23 -4.26 0.31
N LEU A 62 -1.30 -4.18 -0.48
CA LEU A 62 -2.53 -4.93 -0.26
C LEU A 62 -2.33 -6.45 -0.44
N SER A 63 -1.56 -6.86 -1.45
CA SER A 63 -1.13 -8.25 -1.64
C SER A 63 -0.34 -8.77 -0.45
N LEU A 64 0.60 -7.98 0.08
CA LEU A 64 1.34 -8.33 1.29
C LEU A 64 0.41 -8.46 2.51
N ALA A 65 -0.55 -7.54 2.68
CA ALA A 65 -1.54 -7.60 3.75
C ALA A 65 -2.42 -8.84 3.65
N ASN A 66 -2.78 -9.28 2.44
CA ASN A 66 -3.51 -10.53 2.22
C ASN A 66 -2.73 -11.76 2.72
N LEU A 67 -1.43 -11.86 2.41
CA LEU A 67 -0.59 -12.96 2.91
C LEU A 67 -0.44 -12.95 4.44
N LEU A 68 -0.35 -11.75 5.02
CA LEU A 68 -0.25 -11.56 6.46
C LEU A 68 -1.60 -11.68 7.19
N LYS A 69 -2.70 -11.84 6.45
CA LYS A 69 -4.08 -11.88 6.98
C LYS A 69 -4.45 -10.63 7.78
N ILE A 70 -3.99 -9.47 7.33
CA ILE A 70 -4.26 -8.16 7.92
C ILE A 70 -5.38 -7.47 7.15
N ASP A 71 -6.44 -7.05 7.83
CA ASP A 71 -7.47 -6.16 7.28
C ASP A 71 -6.95 -4.72 7.27
N MET A 72 -6.70 -4.18 6.07
CA MET A 72 -6.12 -2.85 5.92
C MET A 72 -7.07 -1.71 6.28
N THR A 73 -8.36 -1.86 6.02
CA THR A 73 -9.37 -0.87 6.41
C THR A 73 -9.40 -0.74 7.93
N ARG A 74 -9.49 -1.87 8.63
CA ARG A 74 -9.46 -1.92 10.09
C ARG A 74 -8.15 -1.38 10.66
N ALA A 75 -7.01 -1.82 10.12
CA ALA A 75 -5.69 -1.37 10.59
C ALA A 75 -5.52 0.15 10.42
N PHE A 76 -5.96 0.70 9.29
CA PHE A 76 -5.89 2.13 9.01
C PHE A 76 -6.78 2.93 9.95
N LEU A 77 -8.05 2.53 10.12
CA LEU A 77 -9.00 3.20 11.03
C LEU A 77 -8.56 3.14 12.49
N MET A 78 -8.01 2.00 12.94
CA MET A 78 -7.47 1.89 14.30
C MET A 78 -6.32 2.87 14.55
N LYS A 79 -5.49 3.13 13.54
CA LYS A 79 -4.31 3.98 13.67
C LYS A 79 -4.59 5.46 13.43
N TYR A 80 -5.43 5.78 12.45
CA TYR A 80 -5.63 7.16 11.96
C TYR A 80 -7.09 7.64 12.00
N GLY A 81 -8.05 6.79 12.38
CA GLY A 81 -9.48 7.12 12.38
C GLY A 81 -9.89 8.22 13.36
N LYS A 82 -9.00 8.64 14.26
CA LYS A 82 -9.20 9.76 15.21
C LYS A 82 -8.24 10.93 14.97
N GLY A 83 -7.71 11.06 13.76
CA GLY A 83 -6.67 12.04 13.42
C GLY A 83 -5.27 11.50 13.62
N CYS A 84 -4.28 12.38 13.76
CA CYS A 84 -2.89 11.97 13.98
C CYS A 84 -2.75 11.01 15.18
N PRO A 85 -2.06 9.85 15.07
CA PRO A 85 -1.91 8.89 16.17
C PRO A 85 -1.12 9.43 17.37
N LYS A 86 -0.47 10.58 17.22
CA LYS A 86 0.33 11.23 18.27
C LYS A 86 -0.42 12.38 18.94
N CYS A 87 -0.98 13.31 18.16
CA CYS A 87 -1.64 14.51 18.71
C CYS A 87 -3.17 14.49 18.61
N PHE A 88 -3.77 13.49 17.97
CA PHE A 88 -5.22 13.32 17.77
C PHE A 88 -5.92 14.50 17.04
N GLN A 89 -5.14 15.33 16.35
CA GLN A 89 -5.67 16.46 15.58
C GLN A 89 -5.69 16.17 14.08
N THR A 90 -6.61 16.87 13.39
CA THR A 90 -6.75 16.91 11.94
C THR A 90 -7.00 18.37 11.52
N PRO A 91 -6.02 19.10 10.94
CA PRO A 91 -4.68 18.65 10.54
C PRO A 91 -3.75 18.35 11.73
N CYS A 92 -2.67 17.60 11.47
CA CYS A 92 -1.66 17.26 12.47
C CYS A 92 -0.90 18.49 12.98
N ALA A 93 -0.67 18.58 14.30
CA ALA A 93 0.09 19.66 14.96
C ALA A 93 1.43 19.19 15.59
N CYS A 94 1.92 17.99 15.24
CA CYS A 94 3.21 17.50 15.71
C CYS A 94 4.37 18.36 15.19
N LYS A 95 5.41 18.52 16.00
CA LYS A 95 6.68 19.16 15.65
C LYS A 95 7.77 18.10 15.50
#